data_AF-A0A9E7NEI8-F1
#
_entry.id   AF-A0A9E7NEI8-F1
#
_cell.length_a   1.000
_cell.length_b   1.000
_cell.length_c   1.000
_cell.angle_alpha   90.00
_cell.angle_beta   90.00
_cell.angle_gamma   90.00
#
_symmetry.space_group_name_H-M   'P 1'
#
loop_
_entity.id
_entity.type
_entity.pdbx_description
1 polymer ?
#
loop_
_entity_poly.entity_id
_entity_poly.type
_entity_poly.pdbx_seq_one_letter_code
_entity_poly.pdbx_strand_id
1 'polypeptide(L)'
;MPISELERQLEAYYEQHRNQQLASRLEDAVQTMRKTVLLGARFEELSGGKKSNIEGFSPSDETVQKVEQVKTAWESNQFDRTEDKLTGLTEALDEEEQRIRGEIQGVKHKLSSHLKGLNSLNQRTNRIPPDRIRIIEEEIEDLDEVSYQTDKQFSEQEQSIRKQVRQNVVIELENIENKLMEPFRGSGAEEHVRSLISGGSVQLSSLSDKEIDELQGSLGAHLSLQLRGE
;
A
#
# COMPACT_ATOMS: atom_id res chain seq x y z
N MET A 1 -38.59 -52.18 -6.82
CA MET A 1 -37.43 -51.38 -7.27
C MET A 1 -37.48 -50.01 -6.60
N PRO A 2 -36.84 -49.83 -5.43
CA PRO A 2 -36.78 -48.54 -4.72
C PRO A 2 -35.35 -47.94 -4.64
N ILE A 3 -34.33 -48.66 -5.11
CA ILE A 3 -32.91 -48.27 -5.00
C ILE A 3 -32.57 -47.12 -5.98
N SER A 4 -33.14 -47.13 -7.19
CA SER A 4 -32.83 -46.14 -8.23
C SER A 4 -33.33 -44.73 -7.92
N GLU A 5 -34.42 -44.60 -7.16
CA GLU A 5 -34.96 -43.28 -6.78
C GLU A 5 -34.15 -42.66 -5.65
N LEU A 6 -33.67 -43.48 -4.70
CA LEU A 6 -32.77 -43.04 -3.64
C LEU A 6 -31.39 -42.65 -4.21
N GLU A 7 -30.84 -43.44 -5.15
CA GLU A 7 -29.59 -43.14 -5.85
C GLU A 7 -29.69 -41.81 -6.61
N ARG A 8 -30.81 -41.59 -7.33
CA ARG A 8 -31.06 -40.34 -8.05
C ARG A 8 -31.20 -39.13 -7.12
N GLN A 9 -31.88 -39.29 -5.97
CA GLN A 9 -32.00 -38.24 -4.96
C GLN A 9 -30.67 -37.92 -4.29
N LEU A 10 -29.84 -38.95 -4.03
CA LEU A 10 -28.51 -38.78 -3.46
C LEU A 10 -27.56 -38.08 -4.45
N GLU A 11 -27.60 -38.44 -5.73
CA GLU A 11 -26.84 -37.79 -6.80
C GLU A 11 -27.24 -36.32 -6.94
N ALA A 12 -28.54 -36.03 -6.98
CA ALA A 12 -29.03 -34.65 -7.04
C ALA A 12 -28.65 -33.82 -5.79
N TYR A 13 -28.71 -34.42 -4.60
CA TYR A 13 -28.27 -33.77 -3.36
C TYR A 13 -26.76 -33.51 -3.36
N TYR A 14 -25.97 -34.48 -3.82
CA TYR A 14 -24.52 -34.34 -3.96
C TYR A 14 -24.15 -33.23 -4.95
N GLU A 15 -24.77 -33.21 -6.13
CA GLU A 15 -24.57 -32.16 -7.13
C GLU A 15 -24.96 -30.78 -6.59
N GLN A 16 -26.10 -30.67 -5.89
CA GLN A 16 -26.53 -29.42 -5.28
C GLN A 16 -25.53 -28.92 -4.23
N HIS A 17 -25.08 -29.79 -3.33
CA HIS A 17 -24.12 -29.43 -2.29
C HIS A 17 -22.76 -29.04 -2.89
N ARG A 18 -22.30 -29.78 -3.90
CA ARG A 18 -21.07 -29.45 -4.64
C ARG A 18 -21.16 -28.10 -5.33
N ASN A 19 -22.28 -27.80 -5.98
CA ASN A 19 -22.49 -26.51 -6.64
C ASN A 19 -22.50 -25.35 -5.64
N GLN A 20 -23.05 -25.55 -4.45
CA GLN A 20 -22.98 -24.56 -3.36
C GLN A 20 -21.55 -24.34 -2.86
N GLN A 21 -20.77 -25.42 -2.70
CA GLN A 21 -19.35 -25.31 -2.33
C GLN A 21 -18.53 -24.57 -3.40
N LEU A 22 -18.76 -24.86 -4.68
CA LEU A 22 -18.10 -24.16 -5.78
C LEU A 22 -18.46 -22.67 -5.80
N ALA A 23 -19.73 -22.33 -5.59
CA ALA A 23 -20.17 -20.95 -5.48
C ALA A 23 -19.48 -20.21 -4.31
N SER A 24 -19.36 -20.86 -3.15
CA SER A 24 -18.65 -20.29 -1.99
C SER A 24 -17.17 -20.02 -2.32
N ARG A 25 -16.47 -20.99 -2.92
CA ARG A 25 -15.06 -20.82 -3.30
C ARG A 25 -14.86 -19.73 -4.35
N LEU A 26 -15.82 -19.56 -5.27
CA LEU A 26 -15.81 -18.45 -6.23
C LEU A 26 -15.99 -17.10 -5.55
N GLU A 27 -16.88 -17.00 -4.56
CA GLU A 27 -17.05 -15.78 -3.77
C GLU A 27 -15.75 -15.43 -3.02
N ASP A 28 -15.08 -16.41 -2.42
CA ASP A 28 -13.78 -16.21 -1.77
C ASP A 28 -12.73 -15.67 -2.75
N ALA A 29 -12.63 -16.27 -3.95
CA ALA A 29 -11.73 -15.80 -5.01
C ALA A 29 -12.06 -14.36 -5.44
N VAL A 30 -13.34 -14.01 -5.60
CA VAL A 30 -13.78 -12.65 -5.91
C VAL A 30 -13.41 -11.67 -4.79
N GLN A 31 -13.52 -12.08 -3.53
CA GLN A 31 -13.11 -11.26 -2.40
C GLN A 31 -11.60 -11.01 -2.39
N THR A 32 -10.78 -12.03 -2.66
CA THR A 32 -9.32 -11.87 -2.81
C THR A 32 -9.00 -10.92 -3.96
N MET A 33 -9.59 -11.11 -5.15
CA MET A 33 -9.43 -10.19 -6.29
C MET A 33 -9.73 -8.74 -5.91
N ARG A 34 -10.86 -8.51 -5.23
CA ARG A 34 -11.27 -7.17 -4.80
C ARG A 34 -10.28 -6.57 -3.82
N LYS A 35 -9.83 -7.32 -2.82
CA LYS A 35 -8.79 -6.88 -1.86
C LYS A 35 -7.50 -6.50 -2.58
N THR A 36 -7.03 -7.35 -3.49
CA THR A 36 -5.81 -7.12 -4.27
C THR A 36 -5.91 -5.84 -5.11
N VAL A 37 -7.05 -5.60 -5.78
CA VAL A 37 -7.26 -4.36 -6.55
C VAL A 37 -7.28 -3.13 -5.65
N LEU A 38 -7.94 -3.21 -4.48
CA LEU A 38 -7.96 -2.11 -3.52
C LEU A 38 -6.56 -1.81 -2.94
N LEU A 39 -5.74 -2.84 -2.69
CA LEU A 39 -4.32 -2.68 -2.34
C LEU A 39 -3.55 -2.00 -3.47
N GLY A 40 -3.77 -2.42 -4.72
CA GLY A 40 -3.20 -1.77 -5.90
C GLY A 40 -3.56 -0.28 -5.98
N ALA A 41 -4.81 0.08 -5.72
CA ALA A 41 -5.25 1.46 -5.68
C ALA A 41 -4.53 2.29 -4.60
N ARG A 42 -4.22 1.71 -3.44
CA ARG A 42 -3.37 2.37 -2.42
C ARG A 42 -1.95 2.56 -2.92
N PHE A 43 -1.36 1.51 -3.46
CA PHE A 43 0.02 1.53 -3.96
C PHE A 43 0.22 2.61 -5.05
N GLU A 44 -0.73 2.75 -5.97
CA GLU A 44 -0.67 3.75 -7.03
C GLU A 44 -0.66 5.19 -6.51
N GLU A 45 -1.47 5.49 -5.49
CA GLU A 45 -1.48 6.82 -4.88
C GLU A 45 -0.17 7.11 -4.14
N LEU A 46 0.38 6.13 -3.43
CA LEU A 46 1.65 6.29 -2.69
C LEU A 46 2.86 6.41 -3.61
N SER A 47 2.84 5.72 -4.75
CA SER A 47 3.95 5.69 -5.71
C SER A 47 4.07 6.98 -6.52
N GLY A 48 3.21 7.98 -6.27
CA GLY A 48 3.29 9.33 -6.83
C GLY A 48 2.45 9.56 -8.10
N GLY A 49 1.59 8.60 -8.48
CA GLY A 49 0.83 8.65 -9.73
C GLY A 49 1.69 9.01 -10.95
N LYS A 50 1.08 9.54 -12.02
CA LYS A 50 1.72 9.91 -13.31
C LYS A 50 3.02 10.75 -13.27
N LYS A 51 3.47 11.24 -12.12
CA LYS A 51 4.77 11.95 -11.95
C LYS A 51 5.95 11.01 -11.68
N SER A 52 5.69 9.78 -11.27
CA SER A 52 6.70 8.77 -10.97
C SER A 52 6.76 7.75 -12.11
N ASN A 53 7.96 7.38 -12.56
CA ASN A 53 8.18 6.33 -13.56
C ASN A 53 7.92 4.91 -13.00
N ILE A 54 7.14 4.80 -11.92
CA ILE A 54 6.73 3.53 -11.33
C ILE A 54 5.46 3.11 -12.07
N GLU A 55 5.50 1.96 -12.73
CA GLU A 55 4.33 1.36 -13.36
C GLU A 55 3.25 1.14 -12.30
N GLY A 56 2.01 1.54 -12.62
CA GLY A 56 0.87 1.31 -11.74
C GLY A 56 0.63 -0.18 -11.50
N PHE A 57 -0.20 -0.51 -10.51
CA PHE A 57 -0.51 -1.91 -10.26
C PHE A 57 -1.31 -2.49 -11.44
N SER A 58 -0.75 -3.49 -12.10
CA SER A 58 -1.48 -4.36 -13.01
C SER A 58 -1.36 -5.80 -12.54
N PRO A 59 -2.47 -6.57 -12.50
CA PRO A 59 -2.39 -8.01 -12.37
C PRO A 59 -1.58 -8.62 -13.53
N SER A 60 -0.92 -9.74 -13.29
CA SER A 60 -0.26 -10.51 -14.33
C SER A 60 -1.24 -11.03 -15.38
N ASP A 61 -0.78 -11.12 -16.63
CA ASP A 61 -1.53 -11.71 -17.73
C ASP A 61 -1.98 -13.15 -17.42
N GLU A 62 -1.16 -13.91 -16.67
CA GLU A 62 -1.50 -15.26 -16.21
C GLU A 62 -2.73 -15.25 -15.29
N THR A 63 -2.76 -14.36 -14.29
CA THR A 63 -3.90 -14.23 -13.37
C THR A 63 -5.17 -13.82 -14.12
N VAL A 64 -5.04 -12.85 -15.05
CA VAL A 64 -6.16 -12.42 -15.90
C VAL A 64 -6.69 -13.57 -16.75
N GLN A 65 -5.82 -14.37 -17.36
CA GLN A 65 -6.21 -15.55 -18.12
C GLN A 65 -6.91 -16.60 -17.25
N LYS A 66 -6.42 -16.86 -16.03
CA LYS A 66 -7.05 -17.81 -15.09
C LYS A 66 -8.45 -17.36 -14.69
N VAL A 67 -8.65 -16.07 -14.44
CA VAL A 67 -9.99 -15.50 -14.16
C VAL A 67 -10.93 -15.77 -15.33
N GLU A 68 -10.54 -15.45 -16.56
CA GLU A 68 -11.37 -15.67 -17.76
C GLU A 68 -11.66 -17.16 -18.00
N GLN A 69 -10.69 -18.04 -17.74
CA GLN A 69 -10.87 -19.49 -17.85
C GLN A 69 -11.88 -20.07 -16.85
N VAL A 70 -11.86 -19.58 -15.61
CA VAL A 70 -12.82 -19.96 -14.55
C VAL A 70 -14.20 -19.41 -14.87
N LYS A 71 -14.29 -18.13 -15.24
CA LYS A 71 -15.53 -17.46 -15.65
C LYS A 71 -16.21 -18.19 -16.81
N THR A 72 -15.48 -18.49 -17.87
CA THR A 72 -16.01 -19.23 -19.04
C THR A 72 -16.53 -20.62 -18.66
N ALA A 73 -15.81 -21.34 -17.79
CA ALA A 73 -16.24 -22.66 -17.32
C ALA A 73 -17.53 -22.58 -16.49
N TRP A 74 -17.62 -21.58 -15.61
CA TRP A 74 -18.80 -21.32 -14.79
C TRP A 74 -20.02 -20.95 -15.64
N GLU A 75 -19.88 -20.00 -16.57
CA GLU A 75 -20.96 -19.57 -17.48
C GLU A 75 -21.45 -20.71 -18.40
N SER A 76 -20.55 -21.64 -18.74
CA SER A 76 -20.87 -22.83 -19.53
C SER A 76 -21.44 -24.00 -18.71
N ASN A 77 -21.70 -23.81 -17.41
CA ASN A 77 -22.12 -24.85 -16.45
C ASN A 77 -21.18 -26.08 -16.42
N GLN A 78 -19.88 -25.88 -16.68
CA GLN A 78 -18.85 -26.94 -16.65
C GLN A 78 -18.26 -27.06 -15.25
N PHE A 79 -19.07 -27.48 -14.26
CA PHE A 79 -18.70 -27.45 -12.84
C PHE A 79 -17.43 -28.24 -12.49
N ASP A 80 -17.19 -29.40 -13.13
CA ASP A 80 -15.94 -30.17 -12.98
C ASP A 80 -14.71 -29.32 -13.37
N ARG A 81 -14.79 -28.65 -14.52
CA ARG A 81 -13.70 -27.81 -15.02
C ARG A 81 -13.56 -26.54 -14.20
N THR A 82 -14.65 -26.00 -13.68
CA THR A 82 -14.60 -24.86 -12.76
C THR A 82 -13.83 -25.25 -11.50
N GLU A 83 -14.13 -26.41 -10.91
CA GLU A 83 -13.44 -26.91 -9.72
C GLU A 83 -11.92 -27.03 -9.91
N ASP A 84 -11.50 -27.67 -11.00
CA ASP A 84 -10.09 -27.86 -11.34
C ASP A 84 -9.36 -26.52 -11.53
N LYS A 85 -9.98 -25.59 -12.26
CA LYS A 85 -9.38 -24.29 -12.56
C LYS A 85 -9.37 -23.34 -11.37
N LEU A 86 -10.34 -23.47 -10.47
CA LEU A 86 -10.49 -22.57 -9.32
C LEU A 86 -9.32 -22.67 -8.36
N THR A 87 -8.76 -23.87 -8.17
CA THR A 87 -7.54 -24.05 -7.35
C THR A 87 -6.37 -23.23 -7.89
N GLY A 88 -6.10 -23.34 -9.19
CA GLY A 88 -5.02 -22.57 -9.83
C GLY A 88 -5.27 -21.06 -9.85
N LEU A 89 -6.54 -20.63 -9.91
CA LEU A 89 -6.91 -19.22 -9.77
C LEU A 89 -6.64 -18.72 -8.34
N THR A 90 -7.07 -19.46 -7.31
CA THR A 90 -6.84 -19.08 -5.92
C THR A 90 -5.34 -18.90 -5.63
N GLU A 91 -4.51 -19.85 -6.06
CA GLU A 91 -3.05 -19.74 -5.92
C GLU A 91 -2.49 -18.49 -6.60
N ALA A 92 -2.92 -18.20 -7.83
CA ALA A 92 -2.47 -17.00 -8.56
C ALA A 92 -2.92 -15.70 -7.89
N LEU A 93 -4.14 -15.67 -7.35
CA LEU A 93 -4.67 -14.50 -6.64
C LEU A 93 -3.94 -14.26 -5.31
N ASP A 94 -3.61 -15.32 -4.59
CA ASP A 94 -2.83 -15.23 -3.36
C ASP A 94 -1.41 -14.73 -3.66
N GLU A 95 -0.77 -15.21 -4.72
CA GLU A 95 0.54 -14.72 -5.18
C GLU A 95 0.50 -13.24 -5.55
N GLU A 96 -0.52 -12.79 -6.28
CA GLU A 96 -0.71 -11.38 -6.61
C GLU A 96 -0.97 -10.52 -5.38
N GLU A 97 -1.78 -11.01 -4.42
CA GLU A 97 -2.00 -10.31 -3.15
C GLU A 97 -0.69 -10.16 -2.38
N GLN A 98 0.10 -11.22 -2.27
CA GLN A 98 1.40 -11.16 -1.58
C GLN A 98 2.39 -10.25 -2.29
N ARG A 99 2.41 -10.24 -3.62
CA ARG A 99 3.25 -9.33 -4.41
C ARG A 99 2.93 -7.87 -4.10
N ILE A 100 1.66 -7.47 -4.23
CA ILE A 100 1.27 -6.08 -3.97
C ILE A 100 1.46 -5.67 -2.51
N ARG A 101 1.22 -6.59 -1.56
CA ARG A 101 1.57 -6.36 -0.15
C ARG A 101 3.06 -6.14 0.04
N GLY A 102 3.92 -6.91 -0.63
CA GLY A 102 5.37 -6.72 -0.61
C GLY A 102 5.79 -5.35 -1.15
N GLU A 103 5.18 -4.91 -2.25
CA GLU A 103 5.41 -3.58 -2.82
C GLU A 103 4.98 -2.47 -1.85
N ILE A 104 3.79 -2.58 -1.25
CA ILE A 104 3.30 -1.66 -0.23
C ILE A 104 4.24 -1.64 0.98
N GLN A 105 4.72 -2.78 1.46
CA GLN A 105 5.66 -2.86 2.57
C GLN A 105 6.99 -2.14 2.26
N GLY A 106 7.48 -2.25 1.03
CA GLY A 106 8.64 -1.48 0.57
C GLY A 106 8.39 0.04 0.61
N VAL A 107 7.19 0.48 0.22
CA VAL A 107 6.78 1.89 0.30
C VAL A 107 6.58 2.35 1.75
N LYS A 108 5.93 1.55 2.59
CA LYS A 108 5.76 1.78 4.04
C LYS A 108 7.12 2.05 4.68
N HIS A 109 8.11 1.20 4.42
CA HIS A 109 9.45 1.38 4.97
C HIS A 109 10.10 2.72 4.59
N LYS A 110 9.96 3.14 3.32
CA LYS A 110 10.47 4.42 2.84
C LYS A 110 9.74 5.60 3.50
N LEU A 111 8.40 5.55 3.55
CA LEU A 111 7.59 6.60 4.16
C LEU A 111 7.83 6.72 5.66
N SER A 112 7.88 5.61 6.39
CA SER A 112 8.23 5.61 7.82
C SER A 112 9.62 6.16 8.08
N SER A 113 10.61 5.84 7.22
CA SER A 113 11.97 6.39 7.35
C SER A 113 12.00 7.90 7.10
N HIS A 114 11.32 8.36 6.05
CA HIS A 114 11.17 9.79 5.75
C HIS A 114 10.46 10.54 6.90
N LEU A 115 9.36 9.97 7.40
CA LEU A 115 8.60 10.55 8.51
C LEU A 115 9.41 10.59 9.82
N LYS A 116 10.25 9.59 10.09
CA LYS A 116 11.22 9.64 11.20
C LYS A 116 12.22 10.78 11.04
N GLY A 117 12.71 11.04 9.82
CA GLY A 117 13.55 12.18 9.50
C GLY A 117 12.84 13.51 9.77
N LEU A 118 11.60 13.64 9.30
CA LEU A 118 10.75 14.81 9.57
C LEU A 118 10.45 14.98 11.05
N ASN A 119 10.18 13.89 11.78
CA ASN A 119 9.92 13.91 13.22
C ASN A 119 11.16 14.34 14.00
N SER A 120 12.35 13.84 13.62
CA SER A 120 13.64 14.28 14.19
C SER A 120 13.86 15.78 13.98
N LEU A 121 13.56 16.31 12.79
CA LEU A 121 13.61 17.75 12.52
C LEU A 121 12.55 18.51 13.33
N ASN A 122 11.35 17.97 13.46
CA ASN A 122 10.26 18.59 14.19
C ASN A 122 10.50 18.63 15.70
N GLN A 123 11.11 17.60 16.29
CA GLN A 123 11.51 17.61 17.70
C GLN A 123 12.48 18.75 18.02
N ARG A 124 13.23 19.23 17.03
CA ARG A 124 14.21 20.32 17.15
C ARG A 124 13.60 21.70 16.90
N THR A 125 12.64 21.78 15.98
CA THR A 125 12.04 23.06 15.54
C THR A 125 10.68 23.36 16.17
N ASN A 126 9.99 22.33 16.69
CA ASN A 126 8.67 22.36 17.31
C ASN A 126 7.60 23.09 16.47
N ARG A 127 7.64 22.90 15.14
CA ARG A 127 6.75 23.59 14.19
C ARG A 127 5.45 22.83 13.90
N ILE A 128 5.44 21.53 14.12
CA ILE A 128 4.32 20.63 13.86
C ILE A 128 3.87 19.99 15.18
N PRO A 129 2.57 19.99 15.49
CA PRO A 129 2.04 19.24 16.63
C PRO A 129 2.41 17.75 16.54
N PRO A 130 2.95 17.13 17.61
CA PRO A 130 3.36 15.72 17.61
C PRO A 130 2.23 14.76 17.22
N ASP A 131 0.98 15.06 17.61
CA ASP A 131 -0.16 14.20 17.27
C ASP A 131 -0.42 14.11 15.76
N ARG A 132 -0.11 15.17 14.97
CA ARG A 132 -0.23 15.10 13.50
C ARG A 132 0.77 14.13 12.89
N ILE A 133 1.98 14.04 13.46
CA ILE A 133 2.98 13.08 13.01
C ILE A 133 2.53 11.66 13.37
N ARG A 134 2.02 11.45 14.60
CA ARG A 134 1.52 10.14 15.04
C ARG A 134 0.38 9.62 14.17
N ILE A 135 -0.59 10.47 13.81
CA ILE A 135 -1.70 10.08 12.93
C ILE A 135 -1.18 9.55 11.59
N ILE A 136 -0.16 10.18 11.00
CA ILE A 136 0.41 9.69 9.74
C ILE A 136 1.22 8.41 9.96
N GLU A 137 1.94 8.29 11.09
CA GLU A 137 2.63 7.04 11.44
C GLU A 137 1.65 5.86 11.49
N GLU A 138 0.49 6.04 12.14
CA GLU A 138 -0.60 5.07 12.20
C GLU A 138 -1.18 4.77 10.81
N GLU A 139 -1.48 5.81 10.01
CA GLU A 139 -1.98 5.65 8.64
C GLU A 139 -0.99 4.91 7.73
N ILE A 140 0.32 5.14 7.90
CA ILE A 140 1.37 4.39 7.18
C ILE A 140 1.38 2.93 7.63
N GLU A 141 1.27 2.66 8.93
CA GLU A 141 1.24 1.31 9.49
C GLU A 141 0.06 0.49 8.95
N ASP A 142 -1.08 1.11 8.71
CA ASP A 142 -2.29 0.43 8.23
C ASP A 142 -2.37 0.28 6.69
N LEU A 143 -1.34 0.69 5.95
CA LEU A 143 -1.40 0.78 4.47
C LEU A 143 -1.63 -0.56 3.75
N ASP A 144 -1.21 -1.68 4.31
CA ASP A 144 -1.46 -3.02 3.77
C ASP A 144 -2.72 -3.68 4.35
N GLU A 145 -3.45 -2.99 5.23
CA GLU A 145 -4.73 -3.45 5.74
C GLU A 145 -5.88 -2.94 4.90
N VAL A 146 -6.59 -3.84 4.22
CA VAL A 146 -7.77 -3.51 3.43
C VAL A 146 -8.94 -4.41 3.81
N SER A 147 -10.01 -3.78 4.28
CA SER A 147 -11.31 -4.42 4.47
C SER A 147 -12.19 -4.20 3.25
N TYR A 148 -12.71 -5.27 2.66
CA TYR A 148 -13.74 -5.21 1.63
C TYR A 148 -15.13 -5.18 2.29
N GLN A 149 -16.00 -4.24 1.88
CA GLN A 149 -17.38 -4.16 2.36
C GLN A 149 -18.35 -4.65 1.26
N THR A 150 -18.98 -5.81 1.46
CA THR A 150 -19.85 -6.42 0.43
C THR A 150 -21.05 -5.56 0.03
N ASP A 151 -21.55 -4.71 0.94
CA ASP A 151 -22.77 -3.91 0.73
C ASP A 151 -22.56 -2.60 -0.06
N LYS A 152 -21.30 -2.24 -0.38
CA LYS A 152 -20.99 -1.01 -1.13
C LYS A 152 -20.54 -1.31 -2.55
N GLN A 153 -20.82 -0.41 -3.48
CA GLN A 153 -20.29 -0.52 -4.83
C GLN A 153 -18.76 -0.52 -4.80
N PHE A 154 -18.15 -1.46 -5.51
CA PHE A 154 -16.69 -1.64 -5.50
C PHE A 154 -15.94 -0.39 -5.97
N SER A 155 -16.44 0.28 -7.01
CA SER A 155 -15.85 1.52 -7.52
C SER A 155 -15.87 2.67 -6.51
N GLU A 156 -16.91 2.76 -5.67
CA GLU A 156 -16.98 3.77 -4.60
C GLU A 156 -15.95 3.48 -3.50
N GLN A 157 -15.73 2.21 -3.17
CA GLN A 157 -14.69 1.79 -2.21
C GLN A 157 -13.30 2.10 -2.74
N GLU A 158 -13.02 1.79 -4.00
CA GLU A 158 -11.74 2.10 -4.65
C GLU A 158 -11.45 3.61 -4.61
N GLN A 159 -12.42 4.43 -5.02
CA GLN A 159 -12.28 5.90 -4.97
C GLN A 159 -12.10 6.43 -3.54
N SER A 160 -12.84 5.87 -2.57
CA SER A 160 -12.71 6.24 -1.16
C SER A 160 -11.29 5.96 -0.65
N ILE A 161 -10.75 4.76 -0.93
CA ILE A 161 -9.41 4.37 -0.53
C ILE A 161 -8.35 5.27 -1.16
N ARG A 162 -8.44 5.54 -2.47
CA ARG A 162 -7.52 6.47 -3.15
C ARG A 162 -7.55 7.85 -2.50
N LYS A 163 -8.75 8.37 -2.24
CA LYS A 163 -8.92 9.67 -1.60
C LYS A 163 -8.34 9.70 -0.19
N GLN A 164 -8.58 8.68 0.61
CA GLN A 164 -8.05 8.55 1.97
C GLN A 164 -6.53 8.54 1.97
N VAL A 165 -5.90 7.66 1.20
CA VAL A 165 -4.43 7.58 1.10
C VAL A 165 -3.84 8.92 0.64
N ARG A 166 -4.43 9.53 -0.40
CA ARG A 166 -3.93 10.80 -0.90
C ARG A 166 -4.05 11.94 0.11
N GLN A 167 -5.17 12.04 0.82
CA GLN A 167 -5.42 13.12 1.76
C GLN A 167 -4.66 12.93 3.07
N ASN A 168 -4.70 11.74 3.65
CA ASN A 168 -4.20 11.47 4.99
C ASN A 168 -2.70 11.16 5.01
N VAL A 169 -2.16 10.59 3.94
CA VAL A 169 -0.72 10.25 3.87
C VAL A 169 0.00 11.21 2.94
N VAL A 170 -0.32 11.22 1.64
CA VAL A 170 0.48 11.94 0.64
C VAL A 170 0.48 13.45 0.88
N ILE A 171 -0.69 14.09 0.86
CA ILE A 171 -0.82 15.54 1.02
C ILE A 171 -0.38 15.97 2.42
N GLU A 172 -0.69 15.20 3.45
CA GLU A 172 -0.33 15.56 4.81
C GLU A 172 1.19 15.47 5.05
N LEU A 173 1.87 14.46 4.53
CA LEU A 173 3.33 14.38 4.52
C LEU A 173 3.94 15.57 3.78
N GLU A 174 3.44 15.89 2.59
CA GLU A 174 3.89 17.07 1.82
C GLU A 174 3.70 18.36 2.63
N ASN A 175 2.58 18.51 3.34
CA ASN A 175 2.31 19.69 4.18
C ASN A 175 3.27 19.77 5.37
N ILE A 176 3.58 18.65 6.02
CA ILE A 176 4.54 18.60 7.13
C ILE A 176 5.93 18.95 6.62
N GLU A 177 6.39 18.30 5.56
CA GLU A 177 7.69 18.57 4.95
C GLU A 177 7.80 20.04 4.55
N ASN A 178 6.83 20.59 3.83
CA ASN A 178 6.86 21.99 3.42
C ASN A 178 6.96 22.96 4.60
N LYS A 179 6.25 22.72 5.70
CA LYS A 179 6.30 23.57 6.90
C LYS A 179 7.63 23.46 7.65
N LEU A 180 8.21 22.27 7.70
CA LEU A 180 9.51 22.02 8.35
C LEU A 180 10.68 22.54 7.50
N MET A 181 10.56 22.49 6.18
CA MET A 181 11.57 22.96 5.22
C MET A 181 11.53 24.47 4.95
N GLU A 182 10.43 25.14 5.29
CA GLU A 182 10.24 26.58 5.06
C GLU A 182 11.42 27.48 5.51
N PRO A 183 12.09 27.27 6.65
CA PRO A 183 13.25 28.06 7.07
C PRO A 183 14.45 27.96 6.15
N PHE A 184 14.58 26.80 5.49
CA PHE A 184 15.74 26.45 4.69
C PHE A 184 15.51 26.73 3.20
N ARG A 185 14.29 27.11 2.80
CA ARG A 185 13.94 27.25 1.39
C ARG A 185 14.76 28.35 0.72
N GLY A 186 15.50 28.00 -0.33
CA GLY A 186 16.38 28.91 -1.07
C GLY A 186 17.70 29.23 -0.34
N SER A 187 17.99 28.56 0.78
CA SER A 187 19.29 28.62 1.46
C SER A 187 20.25 27.56 0.92
N GLY A 188 21.56 27.72 1.16
CA GLY A 188 22.55 26.67 0.84
C GLY A 188 22.33 25.39 1.64
N ALA A 189 21.73 25.50 2.83
CA ALA A 189 21.42 24.37 3.70
C ALA A 189 20.23 23.50 3.23
N GLU A 190 19.43 23.93 2.24
CA GLU A 190 18.20 23.23 1.85
C GLU A 190 18.45 21.77 1.46
N GLU A 191 19.42 21.52 0.58
CA GLU A 191 19.72 20.17 0.08
C GLU A 191 20.29 19.26 1.18
N HIS A 192 21.08 19.84 2.10
CA HIS A 192 21.64 19.10 3.23
C HIS A 192 20.55 18.66 4.21
N VAL A 193 19.59 19.53 4.52
CA VAL A 193 18.44 19.16 5.38
C VAL A 193 17.55 18.11 4.70
N ARG A 194 17.31 18.22 3.39
CA ARG A 194 16.60 17.17 2.63
C ARG A 194 17.29 15.82 2.70
N SER A 195 18.62 15.80 2.54
CA SER A 195 19.44 14.58 2.65
C SER A 195 19.31 13.95 4.04
N LEU A 196 19.41 14.74 5.10
CA LEU A 196 19.26 14.25 6.48
C LEU A 196 17.86 13.68 6.77
N ILE A 197 16.79 14.34 6.28
CA ILE A 197 15.41 13.84 6.40
C ILE A 197 15.28 12.47 5.70
N SER A 198 15.97 12.31 4.57
CA SER A 198 15.94 11.07 3.77
C SER A 198 16.81 9.95 4.34
N GLY A 199 17.44 10.17 5.51
CA GLY A 199 18.34 9.22 6.17
C GLY A 199 19.78 9.25 5.66
N GLY A 200 20.14 10.25 4.87
CA GLY A 200 21.52 10.49 4.42
C GLY A 200 22.41 11.08 5.52
N SER A 201 23.72 11.04 5.30
CA SER A 201 24.73 11.70 6.15
C SER A 201 25.29 12.93 5.44
N VAL A 202 25.59 13.98 6.20
CA VAL A 202 26.28 15.17 5.68
C VAL A 202 27.65 15.27 6.33
N GLN A 203 28.70 15.38 5.51
CA GLN A 203 30.05 15.60 6.02
C GLN A 203 30.24 17.08 6.33
N LEU A 204 30.81 17.37 7.49
CA LEU A 204 31.16 18.73 7.91
C LEU A 204 32.06 19.43 6.89
N SER A 205 33.02 18.69 6.32
CA SER A 205 33.98 19.18 5.33
C SER A 205 33.35 19.56 3.99
N SER A 206 32.10 19.15 3.74
CA SER A 206 31.34 19.55 2.55
C SER A 206 30.48 20.80 2.74
N LEU A 207 30.45 21.37 3.95
CA LEU A 207 29.66 22.56 4.27
C LEU A 207 30.57 23.79 4.30
N SER A 208 30.08 24.91 3.75
CA SER A 208 30.69 26.23 3.94
C SER A 208 30.38 26.79 5.32
N ASP A 209 31.22 27.71 5.81
CA ASP A 209 31.02 28.35 7.11
C ASP A 209 29.63 29.01 7.24
N LYS A 210 29.10 29.57 6.14
CA LYS A 210 27.75 30.14 6.10
C LYS A 210 26.65 29.09 6.27
N GLU A 211 26.79 27.93 5.65
CA GLU A 211 25.84 26.82 5.80
C GLU A 211 25.91 26.23 7.20
N ILE A 212 27.10 26.17 7.80
CA ILE A 212 27.30 25.75 9.19
C ILE A 212 26.58 26.73 10.14
N ASP A 213 26.76 28.03 9.96
CA ASP A 213 26.12 29.06 10.79
C ASP A 213 24.59 29.04 10.62
N GLU A 214 24.06 28.85 9.41
CA GLU A 214 22.62 28.72 9.14
C GLU A 214 22.01 27.48 9.80
N LEU A 215 22.71 26.34 9.68
CA LEU A 215 22.34 25.09 10.33
C LEU A 215 22.40 25.24 11.86
N GLN A 216 23.45 25.85 12.42
CA GLN A 216 23.57 26.10 13.86
C GLN A 216 22.51 27.09 14.37
N GLY A 217 22.15 28.11 13.59
CA GLY A 217 21.10 29.06 13.95
C GLY A 217 19.70 28.43 13.98
N SER A 218 19.44 27.47 13.10
CA SER A 218 18.12 26.85 12.93
C SER A 218 17.93 25.53 13.69
N LEU A 219 19.01 24.78 13.91
CA LEU A 219 19.02 23.46 14.58
C LEU A 219 19.77 23.50 15.93
N GLY A 220 20.42 24.61 16.26
CA GLY A 220 21.01 24.89 17.57
C GLY A 220 22.19 23.99 17.95
N ALA A 221 22.35 23.81 19.26
CA ALA A 221 23.44 23.07 19.92
C ALA A 221 23.54 21.57 19.56
N HIS A 222 22.59 21.02 18.80
CA HIS A 222 22.53 19.58 18.48
C HIS A 222 23.33 19.20 17.22
N LEU A 223 23.64 20.12 16.30
CA LEU A 223 24.62 19.86 15.22
C LEU A 223 26.00 19.53 15.78
N SER A 224 26.39 20.16 16.89
CA SER A 224 27.66 19.92 17.57
C SER A 224 27.83 18.46 18.03
N LEU A 225 26.74 17.69 18.16
CA LEU A 225 26.73 16.28 18.58
C LEU A 225 26.79 15.29 17.42
N GLN A 226 26.13 15.56 16.29
CA GLN A 226 26.19 14.69 15.10
C GLN A 226 27.43 14.92 14.24
N LEU A 227 28.06 16.09 14.36
CA LEU A 227 29.27 16.46 13.65
C LEU A 227 30.58 16.12 14.40
N ARG A 228 30.48 15.52 15.60
CA ARG A 228 31.62 15.07 16.43
C ARG A 228 31.88 13.57 16.37
N GLY A 229 31.13 12.81 15.57
CA GLY A 229 31.45 11.42 15.30
C GLY A 229 32.52 11.35 14.21
N GLU A 230 33.76 11.07 14.61
CA GLU A 230 34.74 10.40 13.74
C GLU A 230 34.24 9.01 13.34
#